data_AF-A0A7X4HXW0-F1
#
_entry.id   AF-A0A7X4HXW0-F1
#
_cell.length_a   1.000
_cell.length_b   1.000
_cell.length_c   1.000
_cell.angle_alpha   90.00
_cell.angle_beta   90.00
_cell.angle_gamma   90.00
#
_symmetry.space_group_name_H-M   'P 1'
#
loop_
_entity.id
_entity.type
_entity.pdbx_description
1 polymer ?
#
loop_
_entity_poly.entity_id
_entity_poly.type
_entity_poly.pdbx_seq_one_letter_code
_entity_poly.pdbx_strand_id
1 'polypeptide(L)'
;MQATHRVLSVGLLSLSLAAPATGAGAATSAGQIPRPAAAPARLVVESPGTIEIEIMIRPTAQTDELRVVADSGTFYRSTTIGLTGADSQRLHTFEWHGFPAGEYDVVGELISASGRREVVVRGALLVIDPPEPRVPPAIGDLRQ
;
A
#
# COMPACT_ATOMS: atom_id res chain seq x y z
N MET A 1 19.72 -11.55 14.48
CA MET A 1 18.59 -10.63 14.27
C MET A 1 18.05 -10.94 12.87
N GLN A 2 16.92 -11.62 12.74
CA GLN A 2 16.27 -11.81 11.45
C GLN A 2 15.35 -10.61 11.26
N ALA A 3 15.67 -9.72 10.30
CA ALA A 3 14.70 -8.74 9.85
C ALA A 3 13.57 -9.51 9.18
N THR A 4 12.34 -9.36 9.66
CA THR A 4 11.19 -9.99 9.02
C THR A 4 10.84 -9.16 7.78
N HIS A 5 11.32 -9.59 6.60
CA HIS A 5 10.95 -8.97 5.33
C HIS A 5 9.48 -9.25 5.06
N ARG A 6 8.66 -8.20 4.96
CA ARG A 6 7.25 -8.33 4.59
C ARG A 6 7.01 -7.62 3.27
N VAL A 7 6.42 -8.36 2.33
CA VAL A 7 6.15 -7.88 0.97
C VAL A 7 4.70 -7.39 0.89
N LEU A 8 4.54 -6.15 0.47
CA LEU A 8 3.27 -5.53 0.11
C LEU A 8 3.18 -5.50 -1.42
N SER A 9 2.53 -6.50 -2.01
CA SER A 9 2.24 -6.52 -3.44
C SER A 9 0.95 -5.74 -3.70
N VAL A 10 1.03 -4.62 -4.40
CA VAL A 10 -0.14 -3.79 -4.68
C VAL A 10 -0.42 -3.78 -6.19
N GLY A 11 -1.56 -4.34 -6.56
CA GLY A 11 -2.00 -4.50 -7.95
C GLY A 11 -2.71 -3.25 -8.49
N LEU A 12 -2.54 -3.01 -9.79
CA LEU A 12 -3.12 -1.89 -10.52
C LEU A 12 -4.66 -1.93 -10.50
N LEU A 13 -5.30 -0.88 -9.99
CA LEU A 13 -6.75 -0.68 -10.13
C LEU A 13 -7.03 0.01 -11.46
N SER A 14 -7.72 -0.68 -12.37
CA SER A 14 -8.15 -0.11 -13.65
C SER A 14 -9.35 0.80 -13.40
N LEU A 15 -9.17 2.13 -13.49
CA LEU A 15 -10.29 3.07 -13.40
C LEU A 15 -11.01 3.16 -14.76
N SER A 16 -12.09 2.39 -14.93
CA SER A 16 -12.98 2.56 -16.08
C SER A 16 -13.77 3.86 -15.96
N LEU A 17 -13.51 4.80 -16.87
CA LEU A 17 -14.27 6.05 -17.00
C LEU A 17 -15.64 5.73 -17.61
N ALA A 18 -16.68 5.60 -16.79
CA ALA A 18 -18.06 5.46 -17.27
C ALA A 18 -18.65 6.84 -17.61
N ALA A 19 -18.93 7.08 -18.89
CA ALA A 19 -19.66 8.26 -19.36
C ALA A 19 -21.13 8.22 -18.89
N PRO A 20 -21.78 9.36 -18.59
CA PRO A 20 -23.18 9.37 -18.19
C PRO A 20 -24.07 9.18 -19.43
N ALA A 21 -24.70 8.02 -19.55
CA ALA A 21 -25.84 7.82 -20.43
C ALA A 21 -27.11 8.15 -19.65
N THR A 22 -27.72 9.30 -19.96
CA THR A 22 -29.06 9.67 -19.48
C THR A 22 -30.09 8.70 -20.08
N GLY A 23 -30.71 7.88 -19.24
CA GLY A 23 -31.80 6.99 -19.63
C GLY A 23 -32.54 6.50 -18.40
N ALA A 24 -33.74 7.04 -18.18
CA ALA A 24 -34.66 6.66 -17.12
C ALA A 24 -35.21 5.24 -17.35
N GLY A 25 -35.28 4.44 -16.27
CA GLY A 25 -35.93 3.13 -16.28
C GLY A 25 -35.73 2.44 -14.93
N ALA A 26 -36.74 2.55 -14.06
CA ALA A 26 -36.78 1.87 -12.78
C ALA A 26 -36.89 0.35 -12.98
N ALA A 27 -35.99 -0.41 -12.35
CA ALA A 27 -36.21 -1.81 -12.04
C ALA A 27 -35.61 -2.10 -10.66
N THR A 28 -36.51 -2.39 -9.72
CA THR A 28 -36.25 -2.76 -8.34
C THR A 28 -35.51 -4.11 -8.31
N SER A 29 -34.19 -4.09 -8.15
CA SER A 29 -33.43 -5.31 -7.84
C SER A 29 -33.43 -5.53 -6.33
N ALA A 30 -34.35 -6.40 -5.92
CA ALA A 30 -34.36 -7.02 -4.60
C ALA A 30 -33.05 -7.76 -4.33
N GLY A 31 -32.54 -7.63 -3.10
CA GLY A 31 -31.60 -8.61 -2.54
C GLY A 31 -30.14 -8.46 -2.94
N GLN A 32 -29.58 -7.24 -2.95
CA GLN A 32 -28.13 -7.10 -2.87
C GLN A 32 -27.71 -7.38 -1.40
N ILE A 33 -27.43 -8.64 -1.08
CA ILE A 33 -26.61 -8.97 0.09
C ILE A 33 -25.34 -8.11 -0.08
N PRO A 34 -24.96 -7.25 0.88
CA PRO A 34 -23.72 -6.51 0.77
C PRO A 34 -22.60 -7.53 0.63
N ARG A 35 -22.08 -7.69 -0.60
CA ARG A 35 -20.83 -8.41 -0.81
C ARG A 35 -19.84 -7.63 0.06
N PRO A 36 -19.19 -8.26 1.05
CA PRO A 36 -18.16 -7.58 1.79
C PRO A 36 -17.17 -7.06 0.76
N ALA A 37 -17.13 -5.73 0.59
CA ALA A 37 -16.07 -5.08 -0.17
C ALA A 37 -14.80 -5.55 0.52
N ALA A 38 -13.99 -6.34 -0.19
CA ALA A 38 -12.74 -6.85 0.36
C ALA A 38 -11.99 -5.62 0.89
N ALA A 39 -11.87 -5.52 2.22
CA ALA A 39 -11.07 -4.47 2.82
C ALA A 39 -9.67 -4.58 2.18
N PRO A 40 -9.04 -3.46 1.79
CA PRO A 40 -7.70 -3.50 1.22
C PRO A 40 -6.82 -4.31 2.16
N ALA A 41 -6.09 -5.29 1.60
CA ALA A 41 -5.21 -6.13 2.39
C ALA A 41 -4.27 -5.22 3.20
N ARG A 42 -4.40 -5.26 4.52
CA ARG A 42 -3.59 -4.46 5.44
C ARG A 42 -2.40 -5.30 5.86
N LEU A 43 -1.20 -4.88 5.47
CA LEU A 43 0.03 -5.56 5.88
C LEU A 43 0.37 -5.15 7.32
N VAL A 44 0.73 -6.12 8.17
CA VAL A 44 1.15 -5.87 9.57
C VAL A 44 2.64 -6.16 9.73
N VAL A 45 3.41 -5.17 10.20
CA VAL A 45 4.88 -5.23 10.36
C VAL A 45 5.27 -4.76 11.77
N GLU A 46 6.32 -5.34 12.36
CA GLU A 46 6.83 -4.93 13.68
C GLU A 46 7.83 -3.77 13.55
N SER A 47 7.79 -2.82 14.49
CA SER A 47 8.70 -1.67 14.56
C SER A 47 10.08 -2.03 15.13
N PRO A 48 11.20 -1.47 14.61
CA PRO A 48 11.28 -0.70 13.37
C PRO A 48 11.10 -1.59 12.15
N GLY A 49 10.08 -1.29 11.34
CA GLY A 49 9.66 -2.17 10.24
C GLY A 49 10.51 -2.04 8.99
N THR A 50 10.78 -3.18 8.35
CA THR A 50 11.24 -3.25 6.96
C THR A 50 10.07 -3.70 6.09
N ILE A 51 9.73 -2.90 5.10
CA ILE A 51 8.68 -3.19 4.12
C ILE A 51 9.30 -3.26 2.73
N GLU A 52 8.98 -4.32 2.02
CA GLU A 52 9.20 -4.43 0.59
C GLU A 52 7.90 -4.08 -0.13
N ILE A 53 7.93 -3.12 -1.05
CA ILE A 53 6.78 -2.67 -1.81
C ILE A 53 6.98 -3.09 -3.24
N GLU A 54 6.06 -3.91 -3.74
CA GLU A 54 6.02 -4.30 -5.14
C GLU A 54 4.88 -3.57 -5.83
N ILE A 55 5.21 -2.79 -6.86
CA ILE A 55 4.25 -2.05 -7.66
C ILE A 55 4.26 -2.60 -9.07
N MET A 56 3.09 -3.08 -9.49
CA MET A 56 2.86 -3.46 -10.87
C MET A 56 2.22 -2.31 -11.64
N ILE A 57 2.90 -1.79 -12.66
CA ILE A 57 2.42 -0.74 -13.54
C ILE A 57 2.05 -1.29 -14.93
N ARG A 58 1.23 -0.54 -15.66
CA ARG A 58 1.05 -0.70 -17.10
C ARG A 58 1.77 0.46 -17.80
N PRO A 59 3.01 0.26 -18.29
CA PRO A 59 3.76 1.31 -18.97
C PRO A 59 3.02 1.80 -20.21
N THR A 60 3.01 3.11 -20.42
CA THR A 60 2.50 3.77 -21.63
C THR A 60 3.52 4.76 -22.15
N ALA A 61 3.36 5.23 -23.39
CA ALA A 61 4.24 6.27 -23.95
C ALA A 61 4.25 7.58 -23.15
N GLN A 62 3.23 7.80 -22.30
CA GLN A 62 3.13 8.99 -21.45
C GLN A 62 3.70 8.75 -20.05
N THR A 63 4.19 7.56 -19.73
CA THR A 63 4.66 7.21 -18.39
C THR A 63 6.13 7.61 -18.22
N ASP A 64 6.39 8.68 -17.46
CA ASP A 64 7.74 9.28 -17.36
C ASP A 64 8.36 9.05 -15.99
N GLU A 65 7.58 9.09 -14.92
CA GLU A 65 8.04 8.79 -13.57
C GLU A 65 7.04 7.92 -12.80
N LEU A 66 7.55 7.13 -11.85
CA LEU A 66 6.75 6.48 -10.82
C LEU A 66 7.17 7.04 -9.46
N ARG A 67 6.20 7.58 -8.74
CA ARG A 67 6.36 8.10 -7.39
C ARG A 67 5.60 7.24 -6.41
N VAL A 68 6.29 6.76 -5.38
CA VAL A 68 5.71 5.98 -4.29
C VAL A 68 5.78 6.81 -3.03
N VAL A 69 4.68 6.89 -2.29
CA VAL A 69 4.53 7.66 -1.07
C VAL A 69 3.98 6.77 0.02
N ALA A 70 4.53 6.86 1.23
CA ALA A 70 3.93 6.35 2.45
C ALA A 70 3.71 7.52 3.43
N ASP A 71 2.49 7.67 3.90
CA ASP A 71 2.06 8.79 4.75
C ASP A 71 1.21 8.26 5.92
N SER A 72 1.56 8.64 7.15
CA SER A 72 0.77 8.37 8.38
C SER A 72 0.21 9.65 9.05
N GLY A 73 0.37 10.81 8.42
CA GLY A 73 0.12 12.15 8.96
C GLY A 73 1.27 12.68 9.85
N THR A 74 2.00 11.80 10.53
CA THR A 74 3.15 12.17 11.40
C THR A 74 4.50 11.76 10.83
N PHE A 75 4.50 10.80 9.90
CA PHE A 75 5.69 10.34 9.19
C PHE A 75 5.38 10.28 7.70
N TYR A 76 6.30 10.82 6.91
CA TYR A 76 6.20 10.89 5.46
C TYR A 76 7.48 10.35 4.83
N ARG A 77 7.35 9.41 3.89
CA ARG A 77 8.44 8.93 3.06
C ARG A 77 7.99 8.80 1.62
N SER A 78 8.84 9.18 0.68
CA SER A 78 8.58 8.96 -0.74
C SER A 78 9.83 8.63 -1.54
N THR A 79 9.65 7.92 -2.64
CA THR A 79 10.68 7.65 -3.65
C THR A 79 10.09 7.92 -5.02
N THR A 80 10.86 8.57 -5.89
CA THR A 80 10.52 8.78 -7.29
C THR A 80 11.58 8.14 -8.15
N ILE A 81 11.18 7.39 -9.17
CA ILE A 81 12.06 6.83 -10.19
C ILE A 81 11.62 7.29 -11.58
N GLY A 82 12.60 7.51 -12.45
CA GLY A 82 12.34 7.72 -13.88
C GLY A 82 11.96 6.41 -14.56
N LEU A 83 11.07 6.52 -15.54
CA LEU A 83 10.55 5.45 -16.37
C LEU A 83 10.87 5.76 -17.84
N THR A 84 11.01 4.73 -18.66
CA THR A 84 11.33 4.86 -20.09
C THR A 84 10.06 4.70 -20.94
N GLY A 85 8.96 5.35 -20.55
CA GLY A 85 7.71 5.27 -21.30
C GLY A 85 7.19 3.84 -21.41
N ALA A 86 6.85 3.45 -22.64
CA ALA A 86 6.30 2.13 -22.95
C ALA A 86 7.29 0.97 -22.74
N ASP A 87 8.60 1.24 -22.75
CA ASP A 87 9.66 0.24 -22.55
C ASP A 87 9.99 -0.02 -21.08
N SER A 88 9.32 0.67 -20.16
CA SER A 88 9.55 0.51 -18.72
C SER A 88 9.22 -0.91 -18.24
N GLN A 89 9.92 -1.34 -17.19
CA GLN A 89 9.58 -2.58 -16.50
C GLN A 89 8.17 -2.49 -15.92
N ARG A 90 7.46 -3.63 -15.86
CA ARG A 90 6.10 -3.66 -15.32
C ARG A 90 6.08 -3.81 -13.80
N LEU A 91 7.10 -4.40 -13.22
CA LEU A 91 7.20 -4.68 -11.80
C LEU A 91 8.38 -3.88 -11.23
N HIS A 92 8.12 -3.10 -10.19
CA HIS A 92 9.12 -2.35 -9.47
C HIS A 92 9.08 -2.73 -7.99
N THR A 93 10.24 -3.04 -7.43
CA THR A 93 10.38 -3.44 -6.03
C THR A 93 11.18 -2.38 -5.28
N PHE A 94 10.66 -1.96 -4.12
CA PHE A 94 11.29 -0.96 -3.26
C PHE A 94 11.40 -1.53 -1.85
N GLU A 95 12.60 -1.51 -1.28
CA GLU A 95 12.79 -1.84 0.12
C GLU A 95 12.94 -0.56 0.94
N TRP A 96 12.07 -0.39 1.94
CA TRP A 96 12.13 0.72 2.86
C TRP A 96 12.19 0.22 4.31
N HIS A 97 13.12 0.77 5.07
CA HIS A 97 13.40 0.38 6.45
C HIS A 97 13.17 1.54 7.44
N GLY A 98 12.90 1.17 8.69
CA GLY A 98 12.81 2.11 9.80
C GLY A 98 11.47 2.82 9.90
N PHE A 99 10.37 2.15 9.56
CA PHE A 99 9.04 2.70 9.82
C PHE A 99 8.71 2.63 11.31
N PRO A 100 8.33 3.76 11.93
CA PRO A 100 7.71 3.78 13.26
C PRO A 100 6.39 3.01 13.30
N ALA A 101 5.93 2.68 14.50
CA ALA A 101 4.57 2.17 14.69
C ALA A 101 3.54 3.22 14.26
N GLY A 102 2.52 2.79 13.52
CA GLY A 102 1.51 3.67 12.94
C GLY A 102 0.75 3.03 11.77
N GLU A 103 -0.32 3.70 11.37
CA GLU A 103 -1.07 3.37 10.16
C GLU A 103 -0.57 4.25 9.01
N TYR A 104 -0.21 3.62 7.89
CA TYR A 104 0.35 4.26 6.71
C TYR A 104 -0.53 4.00 5.50
N ASP A 105 -0.86 5.07 4.79
CA ASP A 105 -1.38 5.01 3.43
C ASP A 105 -0.19 4.96 2.46
N VAL A 106 -0.09 3.88 1.70
CA VAL A 106 0.90 3.73 0.62
C VAL A 106 0.23 4.02 -0.70
N VAL A 107 0.73 5.01 -1.44
CA VAL A 107 0.19 5.46 -2.73
C VAL A 107 1.28 5.42 -3.79
N GLY A 108 1.01 4.80 -4.92
CA GLY A 108 1.85 4.91 -6.11
C GLY A 108 1.17 5.76 -7.17
N GLU A 109 1.90 6.74 -7.68
CA GLU A 109 1.47 7.72 -8.67
C GLU A 109 2.35 7.59 -9.92
N LEU A 110 1.74 7.43 -11.09
CA LEU A 110 2.44 7.65 -12.35
C LEU A 110 2.39 9.13 -12.70
N ILE A 111 3.54 9.67 -13.06
CA ILE A 111 3.69 11.05 -13.50
C ILE A 111 4.06 11.02 -14.98
N SER A 112 3.32 11.75 -15.78
CA SER A 112 3.62 11.88 -17.21
C SER A 112 4.60 13.01 -17.47
N ALA A 113 5.21 13.01 -18.66
CA ALA A 113 6.06 14.11 -19.14
C ALA A 113 5.33 15.48 -19.14
N SER A 114 3.99 15.48 -19.19
CA SER A 114 3.16 16.69 -19.08
C SER A 114 2.96 17.18 -17.63
N GLY A 115 3.46 16.44 -16.64
CA GLY A 115 3.25 16.68 -15.21
C GLY A 115 1.92 16.12 -14.66
N ARG A 116 1.06 15.54 -15.51
CA ARG A 116 -0.18 14.89 -15.07
C ARG A 116 0.15 13.70 -14.19
N ARG A 117 -0.48 13.64 -13.01
CA ARG A 117 -0.35 12.56 -12.02
C ARG A 117 -1.58 11.67 -12.05
N GLU A 118 -1.37 10.36 -11.99
CA GLU A 118 -2.42 9.36 -11.91
C GLU A 118 -2.11 8.39 -10.78
N VAL A 119 -3.03 8.26 -9.81
CA VAL A 119 -2.91 7.24 -8.77
C VAL A 119 -3.21 5.89 -9.39
N VAL A 120 -2.19 5.04 -9.46
CA VAL A 120 -2.31 3.71 -10.06
C VAL A 120 -2.50 2.61 -9.02
N VAL A 121 -2.15 2.91 -7.77
CA VAL A 121 -2.11 1.90 -6.73
C VAL A 121 -2.25 2.54 -5.33
N ARG A 122 -2.99 1.87 -4.45
CA ARG A 122 -3.20 2.30 -3.07
C ARG A 122 -3.23 1.09 -2.13
N GLY A 123 -2.44 1.14 -1.07
CA GLY A 123 -2.32 0.09 -0.05
C GLY A 123 -2.35 0.68 1.35
N ALA A 124 -2.67 -0.16 2.33
CA ALA A 124 -2.63 0.21 3.74
C ALA A 124 -1.60 -0.66 4.47
N LEU A 125 -0.75 -0.02 5.26
CA LEU A 125 0.28 -0.65 6.06
C LEU A 125 0.04 -0.29 7.53
N LEU A 126 0.04 -1.29 8.40
CA LEU A 126 0.00 -1.11 9.84
C LEU A 126 1.33 -1.58 10.42
N VAL A 127 2.06 -0.67 11.03
CA VAL A 127 3.27 -0.98 11.79
C VAL A 127 2.90 -0.99 13.27
N ILE A 128 3.18 -2.08 13.96
CA ILE A 128 2.91 -2.25 15.39
C ILE A 128 4.24 -2.28 16.15
N ASP A 129 4.24 -1.77 17.37
CA ASP A 129 5.36 -2.06 18.27
C ASP A 129 5.37 -3.56 18.60
N PRO A 130 6.58 -4.15 18.77
CA PRO A 130 6.68 -5.53 19.19
C PRO A 130 5.93 -5.71 20.52
N PRO A 131 5.18 -6.80 20.71
CA PRO A 131 4.54 -7.06 21.99
C PRO A 131 5.61 -7.09 23.07
N GLU A 132 5.37 -6.41 24.20
CA GLU A 132 6.30 -6.46 25.33
C GLU A 132 6.61 -7.92 25.67
N PRO A 133 7.89 -8.28 25.87
CA PRO A 133 8.22 -9.62 26.33
C PRO A 133 7.50 -9.81 27.66
N ARG A 134 6.56 -10.76 27.70
CA ARG A 134 5.97 -11.22 28.96
C ARG A 134 7.11 -11.76 29.81
N VAL A 135 7.63 -10.95 30.73
CA VAL A 135 8.58 -11.39 31.73
C VAL A 135 7.81 -12.36 32.64
N PRO A 136 8.12 -13.67 32.63
CA PRO A 136 7.48 -14.57 33.58
C PRO A 136 7.83 -14.08 35.00
N PRO A 137 6.89 -14.17 35.96
CA PRO A 137 7.19 -13.79 37.34
C PRO A 137 8.45 -14.53 37.78
N ALA A 138 9.40 -13.78 38.34
CA ALA A 138 10.65 -14.35 38.82
C ALA A 138 10.33 -15.49 39.79
N ILE A 139 10.77 -16.70 39.44
CA ILE A 139 10.72 -17.86 40.34
C ILE A 139 11.82 -17.64 41.40
N GLY A 140 11.60 -16.69 42.30
CA GLY A 140 12.57 -16.25 43.31
C GLY A 140 11.95 -15.98 44.69
N ASP A 141 10.64 -15.77 44.77
CA ASP A 141 9.91 -15.45 46.00
C ASP A 141 9.27 -16.67 46.70
N LEU A 142 9.90 -17.85 46.59
CA LEU A 142 9.43 -19.09 47.25
C LEU A 142 10.45 -19.62 48.28
N ARG A 143 11.09 -18.73 49.04
CA ARG A 143 11.81 -19.10 50.26
C ARG A 143 11.42 -18.18 51.42
N GLN A 144 10.32 -18.55 52.07
CA GLN A 144 10.04 -18.29 53.48
C GLN A 144 9.89 -19.66 54.15
#